data_AF-A0AAP8BER3-F1
#
_entry.id   AF-A0AAP8BER3-F1
#
_cell.length_a   1.000
_cell.length_b   1.000
_cell.length_c   1.000
_cell.angle_alpha   90.00
_cell.angle_beta   90.00
_cell.angle_gamma   90.00
#
_symmetry.space_group_name_H-M   'P 1'
#
loop_
_entity.id
_entity.type
_entity.pdbx_description
1 polymer ?
#
loop_
_entity_poly.entity_id
_entity_poly.type
_entity_poly.pdbx_seq_one_letter_code
_entity_poly.pdbx_strand_id
1 'polypeptide(L)'
;MENISVLKDGLSIISQCKKETNDIWHAHFGAAAIASYFFTKNNNIDEKTACNIYSQAKMMLHKQRLGETIDNKQGVDYQSAEETIIKSFEQTIDELHWVGHNVIYASLSLLAIKELSHWGSEQDINNIANLILSFQKTIPGRSWIGFTTKEVKQLIINNEEIQSEIKNPKQLSEFILNELSEFNVIYKAESHQDLIGHMLTFSHAINILYDLGHIELFQRGIKPLLKLVYVLRKSRNLMPNAQIILNSPVDRLPLTKAKQVDTLPLDNAFWLKDYSEFNWDFGHIFKFSYSYFDHLTRVPEYKDKTFKKFCCIINE
;
A
#
# COMPACT_ATOMS: atom_id res chain seq x y z
N MET A 1 -14.75 -18.44 -8.92
CA MET A 1 -14.97 -18.86 -7.51
C MET A 1 -14.35 -17.79 -6.62
N GLU A 2 -15.15 -16.97 -5.92
CA GLU A 2 -14.62 -15.88 -5.07
C GLU A 2 -13.84 -16.48 -3.89
N ASN A 3 -12.56 -16.13 -3.77
CA ASN A 3 -11.66 -16.73 -2.79
C ASN A 3 -11.66 -15.93 -1.49
N ILE A 4 -12.86 -15.78 -0.91
CA ILE A 4 -13.12 -14.98 0.30
C ILE A 4 -12.21 -15.39 1.46
N SER A 5 -11.74 -16.64 1.51
CA SER A 5 -10.81 -17.10 2.55
C SER A 5 -9.52 -16.27 2.62
N VAL A 6 -9.04 -15.74 1.49
CA VAL A 6 -7.84 -14.89 1.43
C VAL A 6 -8.02 -13.60 2.25
N LEU A 7 -9.25 -13.07 2.34
CA LEU A 7 -9.55 -11.92 3.20
C LEU A 7 -9.44 -12.29 4.68
N LYS A 8 -10.01 -13.43 5.08
CA LYS A 8 -9.95 -13.93 6.46
C LYS A 8 -8.52 -14.23 6.90
N ASP A 9 -7.76 -14.90 6.04
CA ASP A 9 -6.34 -15.19 6.27
C ASP A 9 -5.52 -13.89 6.37
N GLY A 10 -5.81 -12.92 5.48
CA GLY A 10 -5.15 -11.62 5.48
C GLY A 10 -5.40 -10.82 6.76
N LEU A 11 -6.67 -10.72 7.18
CA LEU A 11 -7.05 -10.08 8.45
C LEU A 11 -6.45 -10.81 9.66
N SER A 12 -6.36 -12.15 9.60
CA SER A 12 -5.74 -12.94 10.67
C SER A 12 -4.27 -12.56 10.86
N ILE A 13 -3.51 -12.42 9.77
CA ILE A 13 -2.12 -11.97 9.83
C ILE A 13 -2.03 -10.55 10.41
N ILE A 14 -2.86 -9.61 9.96
CA ILE A 14 -2.82 -8.22 10.46
C ILE A 14 -3.15 -8.16 11.95
N SER A 15 -4.16 -8.92 12.42
CA SER A 15 -4.51 -9.01 13.84
C SER A 15 -3.37 -9.63 14.66
N GLN A 16 -2.77 -10.72 14.18
CA GLN A 16 -1.83 -11.51 14.98
C GLN A 16 -0.40 -10.96 14.95
N CYS A 17 0.02 -10.24 13.90
CA CYS A 17 1.44 -9.94 13.66
C CYS A 17 2.16 -9.33 14.85
N LYS A 18 1.62 -8.25 15.41
CA LYS A 18 2.28 -7.54 16.51
C LYS A 18 2.36 -8.40 17.77
N LYS A 19 1.32 -9.19 18.06
CA LYS A 19 1.29 -10.04 19.25
C LYS A 19 2.26 -11.21 19.13
N GLU A 20 2.28 -11.88 17.98
CA GLU A 20 3.03 -13.13 17.80
C GLU A 20 4.51 -12.89 17.44
N THR A 21 4.83 -11.76 16.80
CA THR A 21 6.21 -11.49 16.31
C THR A 21 6.84 -10.24 16.90
N ASN A 22 6.07 -9.39 17.59
CA ASN A 22 6.45 -8.02 17.93
C ASN A 22 6.89 -7.18 16.70
N ASP A 23 6.51 -7.62 15.50
CA ASP A 23 6.82 -6.98 14.23
C ASP A 23 5.53 -6.46 13.56
N ILE A 24 5.55 -5.16 13.23
CA ILE A 24 4.46 -4.49 12.51
C ILE A 24 4.57 -4.72 10.99
N TRP A 25 5.71 -5.17 10.51
CA TRP A 25 5.99 -5.38 9.09
C TRP A 25 5.36 -6.66 8.56
N HIS A 26 5.13 -7.67 9.40
CA HIS A 26 4.49 -8.91 8.95
C HIS A 26 3.04 -8.69 8.45
N ALA A 27 2.39 -7.60 8.87
CA ALA A 27 1.11 -7.15 8.32
C ALA A 27 1.15 -6.84 6.81
N HIS A 28 2.33 -6.66 6.21
CA HIS A 28 2.48 -6.50 4.76
C HIS A 28 1.84 -7.65 3.97
N PHE A 29 1.99 -8.89 4.44
CA PHE A 29 1.46 -10.08 3.77
C PHE A 29 -0.05 -10.17 3.89
N GLY A 30 -0.61 -9.78 5.05
CA GLY A 30 -2.05 -9.69 5.23
C GLY A 30 -2.69 -8.62 4.34
N ALA A 31 -2.07 -7.44 4.28
CA ALA A 31 -2.48 -6.37 3.36
C ALA A 31 -2.37 -6.79 1.88
N ALA A 32 -1.33 -7.53 1.52
CA ALA A 32 -1.15 -8.04 0.16
C ALA A 32 -2.19 -9.10 -0.23
N ALA A 33 -2.57 -9.98 0.70
CA ALA A 33 -3.66 -10.93 0.51
C ALA A 33 -4.99 -10.20 0.22
N ILE A 34 -5.34 -9.20 1.05
CA ILE A 34 -6.53 -8.37 0.83
C ILE A 34 -6.47 -7.68 -0.54
N ALA A 35 -5.32 -7.07 -0.88
CA ALA A 35 -5.13 -6.42 -2.17
C ALA A 35 -5.31 -7.39 -3.36
N SER A 36 -4.84 -8.65 -3.24
CA SER A 36 -5.00 -9.66 -4.29
C SER A 36 -6.47 -9.98 -4.58
N TYR A 37 -7.30 -10.02 -3.54
CA TYR A 37 -8.74 -10.25 -3.68
C TYR A 37 -9.41 -9.10 -4.43
N PHE A 38 -9.22 -7.86 -3.97
CA PHE A 38 -9.87 -6.72 -4.60
C PHE A 38 -9.30 -6.37 -5.97
N PHE A 39 -8.01 -6.61 -6.21
CA PHE A 39 -7.43 -6.50 -7.53
C PHE A 39 -8.16 -7.41 -8.53
N THR A 40 -8.35 -8.68 -8.15
CA THR A 40 -9.07 -9.65 -8.98
C THR A 40 -10.53 -9.25 -9.19
N LYS A 41 -11.21 -8.85 -8.11
CA LYS A 41 -12.62 -8.43 -8.12
C LYS A 41 -12.87 -7.21 -9.01
N ASN A 42 -11.99 -6.21 -8.99
CA ASN A 42 -12.25 -4.90 -9.58
C ASN A 42 -11.73 -4.74 -11.02
N ASN A 43 -10.96 -5.69 -11.55
CA ASN A 43 -10.26 -5.53 -12.84
C ASN A 43 -10.72 -6.49 -13.95
N ASN A 44 -11.89 -7.12 -13.83
CA ASN A 44 -12.42 -8.07 -14.84
C ASN A 44 -11.38 -9.12 -15.27
N ILE A 45 -10.61 -9.64 -14.31
CA ILE A 45 -9.55 -10.61 -14.56
C ILE A 45 -10.15 -11.93 -15.05
N ASP A 46 -9.58 -12.51 -16.11
CA ASP A 46 -10.03 -13.81 -16.60
C ASP A 46 -9.81 -14.92 -15.56
N GLU A 47 -10.60 -15.98 -15.63
CA GLU A 47 -10.61 -17.03 -14.60
C GLU A 47 -9.24 -17.69 -14.40
N LYS A 48 -8.47 -17.88 -15.48
CA LYS A 48 -7.15 -18.51 -15.41
C LYS A 48 -6.16 -17.61 -14.68
N THR A 49 -6.13 -16.32 -15.02
CA THR A 49 -5.30 -15.32 -14.33
C THR A 49 -5.71 -15.19 -12.86
N ALA A 50 -7.01 -15.11 -12.57
CA ALA A 50 -7.54 -15.05 -11.20
C ALA A 50 -7.12 -16.27 -10.36
N CYS A 51 -7.20 -17.48 -10.91
CA CYS A 51 -6.73 -18.69 -10.25
C CYS A 51 -5.23 -18.61 -9.89
N ASN A 52 -4.39 -18.09 -10.78
CA ASN A 52 -2.95 -17.97 -10.51
C ASN A 52 -2.63 -16.86 -9.49
N ILE A 53 -3.32 -15.72 -9.53
CA ILE A 53 -3.23 -14.68 -8.49
C ILE A 53 -3.53 -15.29 -7.12
N TYR A 54 -4.65 -15.99 -7.02
CA TYR A 54 -5.06 -16.59 -5.75
C TYR A 54 -4.17 -17.75 -5.30
N SER A 55 -3.60 -18.52 -6.23
CA SER A 55 -2.61 -19.55 -5.92
C SER A 55 -1.38 -18.93 -5.27
N GLN A 56 -0.85 -17.85 -5.86
CA GLN A 56 0.29 -17.10 -5.32
C GLN A 56 -0.04 -16.50 -3.95
N ALA A 57 -1.20 -15.86 -3.81
CA ALA A 57 -1.63 -15.27 -2.54
C ALA A 57 -1.79 -16.33 -1.44
N LYS A 58 -2.39 -17.50 -1.74
CA LYS A 58 -2.51 -18.62 -0.79
C LYS A 58 -1.16 -19.22 -0.41
N MET A 59 -0.24 -19.36 -1.37
CA MET A 59 1.11 -19.84 -1.11
C MET A 59 1.88 -18.87 -0.19
N MET A 60 1.76 -17.56 -0.44
CA MET A 60 2.31 -16.51 0.41
C MET A 60 1.72 -16.60 1.83
N LEU A 61 0.40 -16.64 1.96
CA LEU A 61 -0.29 -16.74 3.24
C LEU A 61 0.10 -18.00 4.02
N HIS A 62 0.22 -19.15 3.35
CA HIS A 62 0.67 -20.38 3.98
C HIS A 62 2.11 -20.28 4.51
N LYS A 63 3.03 -19.69 3.73
CA LYS A 63 4.43 -19.49 4.15
C LYS A 63 4.56 -18.48 5.31
N GLN A 64 3.67 -17.50 5.36
CA GLN A 64 3.71 -16.38 6.32
C GLN A 64 2.68 -16.52 7.45
N ARG A 65 2.08 -17.69 7.62
CA ARG A 65 1.07 -17.94 8.65
C ARG A 65 1.68 -17.84 10.05
N LEU A 66 1.02 -17.09 10.95
CA LEU A 66 1.45 -16.90 12.34
C LEU A 66 0.70 -17.79 13.34
N GLY A 67 -0.47 -18.29 12.96
CA GLY A 67 -1.33 -19.13 13.78
C GLY A 67 -2.49 -19.69 12.97
N GLU A 68 -3.53 -20.15 13.65
CA GLU A 68 -4.75 -20.58 12.98
C GLU A 68 -5.45 -19.39 12.31
N THR A 69 -6.09 -19.67 11.17
CA THR A 69 -6.96 -18.70 10.51
C THR A 69 -8.13 -18.40 11.42
N ILE A 70 -8.35 -17.12 11.69
CA ILE A 70 -9.52 -16.65 12.44
C ILE A 70 -10.73 -16.71 11.51
N ASP A 71 -11.58 -17.71 11.73
CA ASP A 71 -12.85 -17.87 11.03
C ASP A 71 -13.99 -18.07 12.05
N ASN A 72 -14.50 -16.96 12.57
CA ASN A 72 -15.65 -16.95 13.46
C ASN A 72 -16.93 -16.66 12.67
N LYS A 73 -17.87 -17.63 12.66
CA LYS A 73 -19.19 -17.49 12.02
C LYS A 73 -20.09 -16.43 12.67
N GLN A 74 -19.84 -16.09 13.94
CA GLN A 74 -20.48 -14.98 14.67
C GLN A 74 -19.43 -13.92 14.99
N GLY A 75 -18.73 -13.46 13.95
CA GLY A 75 -17.72 -12.42 14.10
C GLY A 75 -18.33 -11.06 14.45
N VAL A 76 -17.47 -10.12 14.88
CA VAL A 76 -17.86 -8.72 15.09
C VAL A 76 -18.37 -8.13 13.78
N ASP A 77 -19.50 -7.43 13.81
CA ASP A 77 -20.07 -6.76 12.65
C ASP A 77 -19.21 -5.58 12.18
N TYR A 78 -19.37 -5.19 10.91
CA TYR A 78 -18.59 -4.10 10.33
C TYR A 78 -18.66 -2.80 11.12
N GLN A 79 -19.83 -2.39 11.62
CA GLN A 79 -19.99 -1.10 12.30
C GLN A 79 -19.21 -1.09 13.61
N SER A 80 -19.34 -2.14 14.43
CA SER A 80 -18.59 -2.28 15.67
C SER A 80 -17.06 -2.36 15.43
N ALA A 81 -16.65 -3.05 14.36
CA ALA A 81 -15.24 -3.13 13.99
C ALA A 81 -14.68 -1.79 13.49
N GLU A 82 -15.46 -1.08 12.67
CA GLU A 82 -15.15 0.24 12.14
C GLU A 82 -14.94 1.24 13.27
N GLU A 83 -15.88 1.35 14.21
CA GLU A 83 -15.77 2.26 15.37
C GLU A 83 -14.46 2.04 16.15
N THR A 84 -14.10 0.78 16.39
CA THR A 84 -12.88 0.42 17.14
C THR A 84 -11.60 0.78 16.38
N ILE A 85 -11.54 0.44 15.09
CA ILE A 85 -10.36 0.68 14.25
C ILE A 85 -10.17 2.18 14.01
N ILE A 86 -11.26 2.91 13.70
CA ILE A 86 -11.24 4.34 13.42
C ILE A 86 -10.77 5.13 14.64
N LYS A 87 -11.22 4.79 15.85
CA LYS A 87 -10.76 5.44 17.09
C LYS A 87 -9.24 5.40 17.30
N SER A 88 -8.58 4.30 16.94
CA SER A 88 -7.11 4.22 16.95
C SER A 88 -6.49 4.96 15.77
N PHE A 89 -7.13 4.87 14.61
CA PHE A 89 -6.61 5.45 13.38
C PHE A 89 -6.59 6.98 13.38
N GLU A 90 -7.61 7.62 13.96
CA GLU A 90 -7.70 9.06 14.17
C GLU A 90 -6.49 9.64 14.92
N GLN A 91 -5.77 8.83 15.71
CA GLN A 91 -4.60 9.27 16.46
C GLN A 91 -3.29 9.22 15.66
N THR A 92 -3.32 8.67 14.44
CA THR A 92 -2.12 8.42 13.62
C THR A 92 -2.23 8.95 12.19
N ILE A 93 -3.43 9.27 11.72
CA ILE A 93 -3.66 9.67 10.32
C ILE A 93 -3.00 11.00 9.91
N ASP A 94 -2.73 11.91 10.85
CA ASP A 94 -2.24 13.26 10.51
C ASP A 94 -0.74 13.34 10.23
N GLU A 95 0.01 12.26 10.50
CA GLU A 95 1.46 12.21 10.33
C GLU A 95 1.88 11.14 9.32
N LEU A 96 3.02 11.38 8.66
CA LEU A 96 3.65 10.38 7.81
C LEU A 96 4.34 9.37 8.73
N HIS A 97 3.76 8.19 8.84
CA HIS A 97 4.30 7.08 9.62
C HIS A 97 4.72 5.96 8.69
N TRP A 98 6.04 5.70 8.64
CA TRP A 98 6.63 4.68 7.79
C TRP A 98 5.99 4.69 6.40
N VAL A 99 6.13 5.77 5.64
CA VAL A 99 5.64 5.89 4.25
C VAL A 99 4.13 5.59 4.04
N GLY A 100 3.31 5.65 5.11
CA GLY A 100 1.85 5.48 5.05
C GLY A 100 1.32 4.11 5.49
N HIS A 101 2.14 3.26 6.12
CA HIS A 101 1.72 1.89 6.49
C HIS A 101 0.51 1.84 7.43
N ASN A 102 0.38 2.78 8.37
CA ASN A 102 -0.80 2.85 9.24
C ASN A 102 -2.09 3.04 8.43
N VAL A 103 -2.05 3.89 7.39
CA VAL A 103 -3.19 4.18 6.53
C VAL A 103 -3.52 2.98 5.64
N ILE A 104 -2.48 2.34 5.07
CA ILE A 104 -2.64 1.14 4.24
C ILE A 104 -3.29 0.00 5.05
N TYR A 105 -2.78 -0.27 6.25
CA TYR A 105 -3.30 -1.36 7.08
C TYR A 105 -4.71 -1.09 7.59
N ALA A 106 -4.99 0.12 8.06
CA ALA A 106 -6.32 0.50 8.52
C ALA A 106 -7.35 0.37 7.38
N SER A 107 -7.07 1.00 6.24
CA SER A 107 -8.02 1.07 5.12
C SER A 107 -8.30 -0.30 4.51
N LEU A 108 -7.27 -1.13 4.30
CA LEU A 108 -7.45 -2.49 3.78
C LEU A 108 -8.17 -3.40 4.78
N SER A 109 -7.91 -3.25 6.08
CA SER A 109 -8.62 -4.03 7.10
C SER A 109 -10.12 -3.68 7.13
N LEU A 110 -10.45 -2.38 7.13
CA LEU A 110 -11.83 -1.92 7.07
C LEU A 110 -12.53 -2.41 5.79
N LEU A 111 -11.87 -2.27 4.64
CA LEU A 111 -12.40 -2.73 3.36
C LEU A 111 -12.68 -4.24 3.36
N ALA A 112 -11.77 -5.06 3.90
CA ALA A 112 -11.94 -6.50 3.99
C ALA A 112 -13.07 -6.88 4.97
N ILE A 113 -13.18 -6.22 6.12
CA ILE A 113 -14.25 -6.48 7.10
C ILE A 113 -15.61 -6.08 6.51
N LYS A 114 -15.69 -4.97 5.77
CA LYS A 114 -16.93 -4.55 5.08
C LYS A 114 -17.38 -5.60 4.07
N GLU A 115 -16.45 -6.11 3.27
CA GLU A 115 -16.72 -7.17 2.28
C GLU A 115 -17.19 -8.47 2.94
N LEU A 116 -16.63 -8.81 4.12
CA LEU A 116 -17.05 -9.97 4.90
C LEU A 116 -18.33 -9.76 5.69
N SER A 117 -18.78 -8.50 5.84
CA SER A 117 -19.84 -8.02 6.76
C SER A 117 -19.59 -8.25 8.25
N HIS A 118 -18.93 -9.37 8.62
CA HIS A 118 -18.56 -9.73 9.98
C HIS A 118 -17.20 -10.44 9.98
N TRP A 119 -16.33 -10.18 10.96
CA TRP A 119 -15.07 -10.92 11.10
C TRP A 119 -14.50 -10.86 12.53
N GLY A 120 -13.85 -11.96 12.94
CA GLY A 120 -13.04 -12.02 14.15
C GLY A 120 -13.81 -11.88 15.47
N SER A 121 -13.11 -12.02 16.58
CA SER A 121 -13.59 -11.64 17.91
C SER A 121 -13.31 -10.16 18.19
N GLU A 122 -13.89 -9.62 19.27
CA GLU A 122 -13.52 -8.27 19.76
C GLU A 122 -12.01 -8.13 20.01
N GLN A 123 -11.37 -9.20 20.50
CA GLN A 123 -9.93 -9.21 20.71
C GLN A 123 -9.16 -9.06 19.38
N ASP A 124 -9.62 -9.69 18.31
CA ASP A 124 -8.97 -9.62 17.00
C ASP A 124 -9.07 -8.21 16.41
N ILE A 125 -10.24 -7.58 16.51
CA ILE A 125 -10.43 -6.17 16.12
C ILE A 125 -9.55 -5.25 16.96
N ASN A 126 -9.51 -5.47 18.28
CA ASN A 126 -8.63 -4.71 19.18
C ASN A 126 -7.15 -4.88 18.82
N ASN A 127 -6.72 -6.06 18.36
CA ASN A 127 -5.34 -6.26 17.92
C ASN A 127 -5.00 -5.45 16.66
N ILE A 128 -5.92 -5.38 15.68
CA ILE A 128 -5.76 -4.51 14.50
C ILE A 128 -5.68 -3.04 14.94
N ALA A 129 -6.57 -2.60 15.84
CA ALA A 129 -6.55 -1.24 16.37
C ALA A 129 -5.23 -0.93 17.12
N ASN A 130 -4.70 -1.90 17.88
CA ASN A 130 -3.43 -1.78 18.60
C ASN A 130 -2.20 -1.80 17.68
N LEU A 131 -2.28 -2.47 16.52
CA LEU A 131 -1.28 -2.39 15.46
C LEU A 131 -1.26 -0.97 14.89
N ILE A 132 -2.42 -0.43 14.50
CA ILE A 132 -2.51 0.93 13.96
C ILE A 132 -1.97 1.96 14.95
N LEU A 133 -2.39 1.87 16.22
CA LEU A 133 -1.93 2.78 17.27
C LEU A 133 -0.41 2.70 17.50
N SER A 134 0.24 1.56 17.21
CA SER A 134 1.69 1.41 17.36
C SER A 134 2.51 2.29 16.42
N PHE A 135 1.90 2.84 15.37
CA PHE A 135 2.53 3.80 14.49
C PHE A 135 2.65 5.20 15.11
N GLN A 136 1.96 5.47 16.21
CA GLN A 136 2.03 6.76 16.89
C GLN A 136 3.49 7.12 17.21
N LYS A 137 3.92 8.34 16.83
CA LYS A 137 5.28 8.86 17.02
C LYS A 137 6.38 8.09 16.29
N THR A 138 6.04 7.17 15.37
CA THR A 138 7.05 6.51 14.53
C THR A 138 7.67 7.48 13.51
N ILE A 139 8.80 7.07 12.93
CA ILE A 139 9.49 7.87 11.91
C ILE A 139 8.72 7.83 10.57
N PRO A 140 8.88 8.83 9.70
CA PRO A 140 8.26 8.82 8.37
C PRO A 140 8.79 7.73 7.44
N GLY A 141 9.93 7.13 7.76
CA GLY A 141 10.68 6.22 6.90
C GLY A 141 12.18 6.40 7.10
N ARG A 142 12.96 5.49 6.54
CA ARG A 142 14.41 5.39 6.79
C ARG A 142 15.30 5.52 5.54
N SER A 143 14.68 5.50 4.37
CA SER A 143 15.38 5.49 3.08
C SER A 143 14.92 6.68 2.26
N TRP A 144 15.79 7.64 2.02
CA TRP A 144 15.47 8.92 1.38
C TRP A 144 16.61 9.38 0.47
N ILE A 145 16.24 9.91 -0.69
CA ILE A 145 17.16 10.65 -1.57
C ILE A 145 16.99 12.15 -1.30
N GLY A 146 18.11 12.84 -1.01
CA GLY A 146 18.15 14.29 -0.81
C GLY A 146 17.72 14.77 0.57
N PHE A 147 17.34 13.87 1.48
CA PHE A 147 16.93 14.20 2.85
C PHE A 147 17.41 13.15 3.85
N THR A 148 17.53 13.55 5.10
CA THR A 148 17.62 12.67 6.27
C THR A 148 16.22 12.41 6.85
N THR A 149 16.05 11.33 7.61
CA THR A 149 14.79 11.07 8.33
C THR A 149 14.38 12.22 9.25
N LYS A 150 15.35 12.92 9.87
CA LYS A 150 15.08 14.07 10.74
C LYS A 150 14.48 15.23 9.95
N GLU A 151 15.03 15.54 8.78
CA GLU A 151 14.51 16.59 7.90
C GLU A 151 13.10 16.25 7.40
N VAL A 152 12.85 15.00 6.98
CA VAL A 152 11.50 14.57 6.57
C VAL A 152 10.50 14.68 7.73
N LYS A 153 10.90 14.31 8.95
CA LYS A 153 10.05 14.43 10.13
C LYS A 153 9.68 15.89 10.42
N GLN A 154 10.66 16.79 10.34
CA GLN A 154 10.49 18.23 10.58
C GLN A 154 9.88 19.00 9.41
N LEU A 155 9.75 18.38 8.24
CA LEU A 155 9.20 19.00 7.04
C LEU A 155 7.75 19.45 7.28
N ILE A 156 7.49 20.73 7.04
CA ILE A 156 6.15 21.31 7.08
C ILE A 156 5.71 21.54 5.63
N ILE A 157 4.59 20.93 5.26
CA ILE A 157 3.99 21.10 3.94
C ILE A 157 2.94 22.21 4.03
N ASN A 158 3.29 23.40 3.53
CA ASN A 158 2.38 24.54 3.41
C ASN A 158 1.78 24.56 1.99
N ASN A 159 1.04 23.51 1.64
CA ASN A 159 0.34 23.39 0.35
C ASN A 159 -1.17 23.30 0.58
N GLU A 160 -1.71 24.28 1.31
CA GLU A 160 -3.15 24.38 1.55
C GLU A 160 -3.93 24.46 0.24
N GLU A 161 -3.36 25.06 -0.80
CA GLU A 161 -3.92 25.11 -2.16
C GLU A 161 -4.15 23.70 -2.72
N ILE A 162 -3.08 22.90 -2.87
CA ILE A 162 -3.18 21.51 -3.37
C ILE A 162 -4.11 20.68 -2.48
N GLN A 163 -4.03 20.83 -1.16
CA GLN A 163 -4.91 20.12 -0.24
C GLN A 163 -6.39 20.50 -0.48
N SER A 164 -6.68 21.78 -0.74
CA SER A 164 -8.03 22.26 -1.00
C SER A 164 -8.58 21.85 -2.37
N GLU A 165 -7.70 21.56 -3.33
CA GLU A 165 -8.08 21.09 -4.68
C GLU A 165 -8.51 19.62 -4.70
N ILE A 166 -7.88 18.79 -3.86
CA ILE A 166 -8.16 17.35 -3.79
C ILE A 166 -9.36 17.08 -2.87
N LYS A 167 -10.56 17.04 -3.45
CA LYS A 167 -11.83 16.88 -2.72
C LYS A 167 -12.43 15.48 -2.83
N ASN A 168 -12.00 14.69 -3.81
CA ASN A 168 -12.54 13.35 -4.07
C ASN A 168 -11.47 12.40 -4.63
N PRO A 169 -11.76 11.08 -4.68
CA PRO A 169 -10.81 10.07 -5.14
C PRO A 169 -10.32 10.22 -6.58
N LYS A 170 -11.16 10.77 -7.47
CA LYS A 170 -10.76 11.00 -8.87
C LYS A 170 -9.65 12.04 -8.93
N GLN A 171 -9.81 13.16 -8.23
CA GLN A 171 -8.81 14.23 -8.16
C GLN A 171 -7.52 13.76 -7.49
N LEU A 172 -7.61 12.95 -6.42
CA LEU A 172 -6.41 12.37 -5.80
C LEU A 172 -5.67 11.45 -6.77
N SER A 173 -6.41 10.62 -7.51
CA SER A 173 -5.82 9.71 -8.49
C SER A 173 -5.18 10.45 -9.66
N GLU A 174 -5.80 11.51 -10.14
CA GLU A 174 -5.25 12.38 -11.17
C GLU A 174 -3.95 13.02 -10.71
N PHE A 175 -3.94 13.59 -9.51
CA PHE A 175 -2.74 14.15 -8.90
C PHE A 175 -1.62 13.10 -8.84
N ILE A 176 -1.87 11.92 -8.28
CA ILE A 176 -0.84 10.90 -8.08
C ILE A 176 -0.32 10.31 -9.38
N LEU A 177 -1.18 10.07 -10.36
CA LEU A 177 -0.74 9.59 -11.68
C LEU A 177 0.05 10.66 -12.44
N ASN A 178 -0.29 11.94 -12.27
CA ASN A 178 0.54 13.03 -12.76
C ASN A 178 1.92 13.03 -12.07
N GLU A 179 1.98 12.88 -10.75
CA GLU A 179 3.26 12.82 -10.04
C GLU A 179 4.12 11.61 -10.46
N LEU A 180 3.50 10.48 -10.80
CA LEU A 180 4.17 9.31 -11.36
C LEU A 180 4.71 9.58 -12.78
N SER A 181 3.99 10.30 -13.63
CA SER A 181 4.44 10.57 -15.01
C SER A 181 5.69 11.45 -15.08
N GLU A 182 5.94 12.26 -14.04
CA GLU A 182 7.07 13.20 -13.99
C GLU A 182 8.44 12.54 -13.67
N PHE A 183 8.48 11.24 -13.34
CA PHE A 183 9.77 10.57 -13.09
C PHE A 183 10.47 10.21 -14.39
N ASN A 184 11.66 10.75 -14.64
CA ASN A 184 12.43 10.43 -15.85
C ASN A 184 12.97 8.99 -15.82
N VAL A 185 13.62 8.62 -14.73
CA VAL A 185 14.24 7.30 -14.50
C VAL A 185 13.77 6.77 -13.16
N ILE A 186 13.42 5.47 -13.11
CA ILE A 186 13.11 4.76 -11.87
C ILE A 186 14.30 3.85 -11.55
N TYR A 187 14.71 3.84 -10.27
CA TYR A 187 15.87 3.10 -9.78
C TYR A 187 15.40 2.01 -8.81
N LYS A 188 16.00 0.82 -8.90
CA LYS A 188 15.78 -0.30 -8.01
C LYS A 188 16.41 0.00 -6.65
N ALA A 189 15.60 0.52 -5.73
CA ALA A 189 16.03 0.99 -4.41
C ALA A 189 14.83 1.18 -3.46
N GLU A 190 15.03 0.94 -2.16
CA GLU A 190 14.04 1.20 -1.10
C GLU A 190 13.69 2.70 -1.06
N SER A 191 14.70 3.56 -1.24
CA SER A 191 14.58 5.02 -1.31
C SER A 191 13.99 5.56 -2.62
N HIS A 192 13.65 4.69 -3.59
CA HIS A 192 13.12 5.14 -4.86
C HIS A 192 11.92 4.34 -5.37
N GLN A 193 12.11 3.24 -6.13
CA GLN A 193 10.96 2.51 -6.69
C GLN A 193 9.94 2.11 -5.61
N ASP A 194 10.42 1.69 -4.42
CA ASP A 194 9.53 1.26 -3.33
C ASP A 194 8.77 2.46 -2.76
N LEU A 195 9.43 3.63 -2.58
CA LEU A 195 8.74 4.86 -2.18
C LEU A 195 7.69 5.30 -3.20
N ILE A 196 7.96 5.15 -4.50
CA ILE A 196 6.99 5.48 -5.56
C ILE A 196 5.81 4.49 -5.48
N GLY A 197 6.07 3.20 -5.25
CA GLY A 197 5.01 2.21 -4.96
C GLY A 197 4.23 2.54 -3.69
N HIS A 198 4.87 3.08 -2.65
CA HIS A 198 4.21 3.58 -1.45
C HIS A 198 3.38 4.83 -1.68
N MET A 199 3.80 5.73 -2.57
CA MET A 199 2.96 6.85 -3.01
C MET A 199 1.65 6.35 -3.62
N LEU A 200 1.71 5.31 -4.46
CA LEU A 200 0.51 4.67 -5.05
C LEU A 200 -0.35 3.98 -3.98
N THR A 201 0.24 3.14 -3.13
CA THR A 201 -0.53 2.38 -2.14
C THR A 201 -1.11 3.25 -1.03
N PHE A 202 -0.39 4.27 -0.57
CA PHE A 202 -0.87 5.19 0.44
C PHE A 202 -2.02 6.06 -0.10
N SER A 203 -1.87 6.63 -1.29
CA SER A 203 -2.96 7.43 -1.89
C SER A 203 -4.19 6.59 -2.23
N HIS A 204 -4.02 5.35 -2.68
CA HIS A 204 -5.13 4.42 -2.84
C HIS A 204 -5.80 4.07 -1.50
N ALA A 205 -5.03 3.86 -0.43
CA ALA A 205 -5.61 3.66 0.89
C ALA A 205 -6.46 4.86 1.35
N ILE A 206 -6.02 6.09 1.03
CA ILE A 206 -6.83 7.29 1.25
C ILE A 206 -8.12 7.26 0.42
N ASN A 207 -8.07 6.89 -0.87
CA ASN A 207 -9.29 6.70 -1.68
C ASN A 207 -10.27 5.71 -1.03
N ILE A 208 -9.76 4.59 -0.50
CA ILE A 208 -10.58 3.58 0.19
C ILE A 208 -11.34 4.23 1.36
N LEU A 209 -10.70 5.08 2.17
CA LEU A 209 -11.39 5.78 3.27
C LEU A 209 -12.57 6.61 2.77
N TYR A 210 -12.42 7.31 1.66
CA TYR A 210 -13.51 8.07 1.04
C TYR A 210 -14.64 7.16 0.57
N ASP A 211 -14.30 6.08 -0.14
CA ASP A 211 -15.28 5.12 -0.66
C ASP A 211 -16.02 4.37 0.46
N LEU A 212 -15.40 4.26 1.65
CA LEU A 212 -16.03 3.75 2.86
C LEU A 212 -16.94 4.78 3.56
N GLY A 213 -16.85 6.07 3.20
CA GLY A 213 -17.66 7.15 3.76
C GLY A 213 -16.91 8.07 4.74
N HIS A 214 -15.63 7.83 5.00
CA HIS A 214 -14.81 8.62 5.92
C HIS A 214 -14.17 9.84 5.24
N ILE A 215 -15.01 10.79 4.81
CA ILE A 215 -14.60 11.98 4.06
C ILE A 215 -13.60 12.84 4.86
N GLU A 216 -13.79 12.96 6.18
CA GLU A 216 -12.87 13.71 7.04
C GLU A 216 -11.48 13.06 7.11
N LEU A 217 -11.42 11.74 7.27
CA LEU A 217 -10.14 11.01 7.30
C LEU A 217 -9.44 11.02 5.94
N PHE A 218 -10.20 10.99 4.85
CA PHE A 218 -9.67 11.22 3.51
C PHE A 218 -8.93 12.56 3.46
N GLN A 219 -9.57 13.66 3.89
CA GLN A 219 -8.98 15.00 3.88
C GLN A 219 -7.74 15.12 4.79
N ARG A 220 -7.78 14.50 5.98
CA ARG A 220 -6.65 14.46 6.91
C ARG A 220 -5.45 13.71 6.35
N GLY A 221 -5.69 12.59 5.65
CA GLY A 221 -4.66 11.78 5.02
C GLY A 221 -3.91 12.46 3.87
N ILE A 222 -4.50 13.47 3.22
CA ILE A 222 -3.84 14.20 2.12
C ILE A 222 -2.53 14.86 2.58
N LYS A 223 -2.52 15.49 3.76
CA LYS A 223 -1.35 16.24 4.24
C LYS A 223 -0.08 15.38 4.39
N PRO A 224 -0.09 14.24 5.10
CA PRO A 224 1.08 13.35 5.17
C PRO A 224 1.43 12.69 3.83
N LEU A 225 0.45 12.42 2.96
CA LEU A 225 0.74 11.97 1.60
C LEU A 225 1.53 13.03 0.80
N LEU A 226 1.12 14.31 0.86
CA LEU A 226 1.84 15.40 0.20
C LEU A 226 3.28 15.55 0.72
N LYS A 227 3.53 15.19 1.99
CA LYS A 227 4.89 15.12 2.54
C LYS A 227 5.75 14.07 1.82
N LEU A 228 5.23 12.86 1.62
CA LEU A 228 5.91 11.81 0.86
C LEU A 228 6.16 12.25 -0.59
N VAL A 229 5.15 12.82 -1.24
CA VAL A 229 5.24 13.32 -2.62
C VAL A 229 6.31 14.41 -2.73
N TYR A 230 6.34 15.38 -1.80
CA TYR A 230 7.34 16.45 -1.78
C TYR A 230 8.76 15.91 -1.74
N VAL A 231 9.02 14.91 -0.88
CA VAL A 231 10.34 14.27 -0.77
C VAL A 231 10.71 13.56 -2.07
N LEU A 232 9.78 12.79 -2.63
CA LEU A 232 9.93 12.11 -3.91
C LEU A 232 10.22 13.06 -5.09
N ARG A 233 9.75 14.32 -5.05
CA ARG A 233 10.05 15.30 -6.11
C ARG A 233 11.54 15.54 -6.29
N LYS A 234 12.37 15.34 -5.25
CA LYS A 234 13.83 15.49 -5.35
C LYS A 234 14.47 14.47 -6.28
N SER A 235 13.81 13.34 -6.54
CA SER A 235 14.38 12.27 -7.34
C SER A 235 13.85 12.18 -8.79
N ARG A 236 12.86 13.00 -9.17
CA ARG A 236 12.20 12.96 -10.50
C ARG A 236 13.17 13.06 -11.67
N ASN A 237 14.13 13.98 -11.57
CA ASN A 237 15.06 14.32 -12.63
C ASN A 237 16.45 13.72 -12.41
N LEU A 238 16.58 12.66 -11.60
CA LEU A 238 17.88 12.02 -11.35
C LEU A 238 18.45 11.37 -12.59
N MET A 239 19.55 11.93 -13.06
CA MET A 239 20.34 11.37 -14.15
C MET A 239 21.19 10.19 -13.66
N PRO A 240 21.47 9.20 -14.53
CA PRO A 240 22.47 8.18 -14.22
C PRO A 240 23.80 8.84 -13.82
N ASN A 241 24.42 8.35 -12.76
CA ASN A 241 25.68 8.87 -12.19
C ASN A 241 25.60 10.28 -11.56
N ALA A 242 24.41 10.83 -11.34
CA ALA A 242 24.27 12.05 -10.54
C ALA A 242 24.88 11.84 -9.14
N GLN A 243 25.57 12.85 -8.63
CA GLN A 243 26.00 12.86 -7.23
C GLN A 243 24.76 13.09 -6.37
N ILE A 244 24.30 12.03 -5.70
CA ILE A 244 23.10 12.08 -4.86
C ILE A 244 23.46 11.95 -3.38
N ILE A 245 22.76 12.70 -2.55
CA ILE A 245 22.75 12.48 -1.11
C ILE A 245 21.78 11.32 -0.86
N LEU A 246 22.31 10.16 -0.50
CA LEU A 246 21.53 8.98 -0.19
C LEU A 246 21.60 8.70 1.32
N ASN A 247 20.46 8.77 2.00
CA ASN A 247 20.33 8.34 3.38
C ASN A 247 19.45 7.09 3.41
N SER A 248 20.07 5.92 3.41
CA SER A 248 19.36 4.64 3.49
C SER A 248 20.23 3.60 4.20
N PRO A 249 19.65 2.75 5.07
CA PRO A 249 20.37 1.62 5.64
C PRO A 249 20.69 0.54 4.60
N VAL A 250 19.91 0.42 3.53
CA VAL A 250 19.97 -0.71 2.58
C VAL A 250 20.47 -0.32 1.19
N ASP A 251 20.15 0.88 0.69
CA ASP A 251 20.55 1.28 -0.66
C ASP A 251 22.02 1.69 -0.71
N ARG A 252 22.67 1.41 -1.84
CA ARG A 252 24.08 1.74 -2.08
C ARG A 252 24.26 2.40 -3.45
N LEU A 253 25.23 3.30 -3.54
CA LEU A 253 25.59 3.95 -4.80
C LEU A 253 26.59 3.10 -5.60
N PRO A 254 26.56 3.15 -6.95
CA PRO A 254 25.54 3.81 -7.76
C PRO A 254 24.21 3.06 -7.73
N LEU A 255 23.09 3.79 -7.78
CA LEU A 255 21.77 3.16 -7.87
C LEU A 255 21.62 2.45 -9.22
N THR A 256 21.04 1.25 -9.19
CA THR A 256 20.78 0.47 -10.41
C THR A 256 19.43 0.88 -11.00
N LYS A 257 19.37 1.14 -12.31
CA LYS A 257 18.09 1.44 -12.99
C LYS A 257 17.15 0.24 -12.89
N ALA A 258 15.89 0.48 -12.54
CA ALA A 258 14.87 -0.55 -12.54
C ALA A 258 14.60 -1.03 -13.97
N LYS A 259 14.45 -2.35 -14.14
CA LYS A 259 14.07 -2.95 -15.41
C LYS A 259 12.55 -2.86 -15.58
N GLN A 260 12.10 -2.74 -16.83
CA GLN A 260 10.69 -2.87 -17.13
C GLN A 260 10.35 -4.36 -17.14
N VAL A 261 9.24 -4.72 -16.50
CA VAL A 261 8.65 -6.05 -16.66
C VAL A 261 7.99 -6.17 -18.03
N ASP A 262 8.13 -7.34 -18.65
CA ASP A 262 7.58 -7.62 -19.99
C ASP A 262 6.11 -8.09 -19.95
N THR A 263 5.60 -8.42 -18.76
CA THR A 263 4.23 -8.90 -18.54
C THR A 263 3.56 -8.09 -17.44
N LEU A 264 2.24 -7.89 -17.54
CA LEU A 264 1.50 -7.11 -16.55
C LEU A 264 0.76 -7.98 -15.54
N PRO A 265 0.41 -7.43 -14.37
CA PRO A 265 -0.50 -8.07 -13.42
C PRO A 265 -1.89 -8.44 -13.99
N LEU A 266 -2.32 -7.83 -15.10
CA LEU A 266 -3.54 -8.23 -15.80
C LEU A 266 -3.36 -9.48 -16.67
N ASP A 267 -2.11 -9.83 -17.01
CA ASP A 267 -1.78 -10.95 -17.88
C ASP A 267 -1.46 -12.20 -17.05
N ASN A 268 -2.01 -13.34 -17.45
CA ASN A 268 -1.71 -14.63 -16.81
C ASN A 268 -0.19 -14.94 -16.74
N ALA A 269 0.57 -14.52 -17.75
CA ALA A 269 2.00 -14.79 -17.84
C ALA A 269 2.82 -14.15 -16.71
N PHE A 270 2.33 -13.06 -16.12
CA PHE A 270 2.95 -12.45 -14.94
C PHE A 270 2.88 -13.41 -13.73
N TRP A 271 1.72 -14.01 -13.49
CA TRP A 271 1.46 -14.86 -12.32
C TRP A 271 1.99 -16.30 -12.42
N LEU A 272 2.52 -16.68 -13.59
CA LEU A 272 3.22 -17.96 -13.79
C LEU A 272 4.66 -17.95 -13.24
N LYS A 273 5.22 -16.78 -12.90
CA LYS A 273 6.54 -16.65 -12.28
C LYS A 273 6.52 -17.14 -10.83
N ASP A 274 7.61 -17.73 -10.35
CA ASP A 274 7.74 -18.09 -8.93
C ASP A 274 8.19 -16.90 -8.09
N TYR A 275 7.22 -16.12 -7.61
CA TYR A 275 7.48 -14.99 -6.72
C TYR A 275 7.90 -15.41 -5.30
N SER A 276 7.82 -16.70 -4.95
CA SER A 276 8.18 -17.15 -3.60
C SER A 276 9.69 -17.07 -3.31
N GLU A 277 10.53 -17.09 -4.36
CA GLU A 277 11.99 -16.96 -4.28
C GLU A 277 12.42 -15.60 -3.72
N PHE A 278 11.66 -14.54 -4.04
CA PHE A 278 11.88 -13.17 -3.55
C PHE A 278 10.83 -12.74 -2.51
N ASN A 279 10.17 -13.71 -1.89
CA ASN A 279 9.17 -13.49 -0.85
C ASN A 279 8.03 -12.54 -1.29
N TRP A 280 7.59 -12.67 -2.55
CA TRP A 280 6.58 -11.83 -3.20
C TRP A 280 6.86 -10.32 -3.08
N ASP A 281 8.14 -9.96 -2.99
CA ASP A 281 8.59 -8.59 -2.71
C ASP A 281 7.86 -7.98 -1.51
N PHE A 282 7.78 -8.75 -0.41
CA PHE A 282 7.06 -8.35 0.81
C PHE A 282 5.57 -7.98 0.54
N GLY A 283 4.99 -8.69 -0.43
CA GLY A 283 3.62 -8.52 -0.90
C GLY A 283 3.40 -7.29 -1.80
N HIS A 284 4.46 -6.58 -2.21
CA HIS A 284 4.35 -5.41 -3.07
C HIS A 284 3.76 -5.74 -4.44
N ILE A 285 4.05 -6.91 -5.00
CA ILE A 285 3.50 -7.32 -6.29
C ILE A 285 1.95 -7.26 -6.32
N PHE A 286 1.29 -7.52 -5.19
CA PHE A 286 -0.17 -7.45 -5.08
C PHE A 286 -0.64 -6.02 -4.81
N LYS A 287 -0.04 -5.35 -3.82
CA LYS A 287 -0.47 -4.01 -3.37
C LYS A 287 -0.23 -2.95 -4.43
N PHE A 288 0.93 -2.97 -5.09
CA PHE A 288 1.27 -2.01 -6.14
C PHE A 288 0.37 -2.20 -7.35
N SER A 289 0.10 -3.44 -7.75
CA SER A 289 -0.87 -3.77 -8.80
C SER A 289 -2.25 -3.22 -8.47
N TYR A 290 -2.81 -3.60 -7.31
CA TYR A 290 -4.14 -3.15 -6.92
C TYR A 290 -4.26 -1.63 -6.95
N SER A 291 -3.26 -0.94 -6.39
CA SER A 291 -3.30 0.51 -6.25
C SER A 291 -3.11 1.26 -7.56
N TYR A 292 -2.19 0.81 -8.42
CA TYR A 292 -2.01 1.44 -9.73
C TYR A 292 -3.27 1.31 -10.59
N PHE A 293 -3.88 0.13 -10.63
CA PHE A 293 -5.07 -0.10 -11.45
C PHE A 293 -6.35 0.53 -10.87
N ASP A 294 -6.46 0.71 -9.55
CA ASP A 294 -7.53 1.54 -8.95
C ASP A 294 -7.43 3.00 -9.43
N HIS A 295 -6.24 3.61 -9.30
CA HIS A 295 -6.03 4.98 -9.78
C HIS A 295 -6.31 5.11 -11.28
N LEU A 296 -5.85 4.14 -12.08
CA LEU A 296 -6.05 4.16 -13.51
C LEU A 296 -7.52 3.98 -13.90
N THR A 297 -8.30 3.20 -13.14
CA THR A 297 -9.74 3.05 -13.37
C THR A 297 -10.48 4.37 -13.16
N ARG A 298 -10.03 5.19 -12.20
CA ARG A 298 -10.63 6.50 -11.92
C ARG A 298 -10.23 7.56 -12.94
N VAL A 299 -9.05 7.44 -13.54
CA VAL A 299 -8.46 8.43 -14.48
C VAL A 299 -7.75 7.73 -15.65
N PRO A 300 -8.50 7.07 -16.55
CA PRO A 300 -7.94 6.20 -17.60
C PRO A 300 -7.05 6.93 -18.61
N GLU A 301 -7.23 8.24 -18.79
CA GLU A 301 -6.43 9.09 -19.67
C GLU A 301 -4.94 9.18 -19.30
N TYR A 302 -4.54 8.76 -18.10
CA TYR A 302 -3.14 8.70 -17.67
C TYR A 302 -2.42 7.39 -18.01
N LYS A 303 -3.11 6.42 -18.63
CA LYS A 303 -2.53 5.11 -18.98
C LYS A 303 -1.21 5.27 -19.72
N ASP A 304 -1.23 5.96 -20.85
CA ASP A 304 -0.07 6.05 -21.75
C ASP A 304 1.11 6.81 -21.11
N LYS A 305 0.82 7.73 -20.18
CA LYS A 305 1.82 8.52 -19.46
C LYS A 305 2.53 7.74 -18.35
N THR A 306 1.81 6.82 -17.70
CA THR A 306 2.27 6.18 -16.46
C THR A 306 2.61 4.70 -16.61
N PHE A 307 2.11 4.05 -17.66
CA PHE A 307 2.22 2.60 -17.85
C PHE A 307 3.66 2.10 -17.81
N LYS A 308 4.56 2.72 -18.59
CA LYS A 308 5.99 2.36 -18.61
C LYS A 308 6.69 2.62 -17.26
N LYS A 309 6.20 3.59 -16.48
CA LYS A 309 6.73 3.89 -15.15
C LYS A 309 6.29 2.81 -14.15
N PHE A 310 5.02 2.42 -14.20
CA PHE A 310 4.51 1.31 -13.39
C PHE A 310 5.24 0.00 -13.67
N CYS A 311 5.55 -0.31 -14.93
CA CYS A 311 6.34 -1.49 -15.29
C CYS A 311 7.77 -1.50 -14.69
N CYS A 312 8.30 -0.34 -14.29
CA CYS A 312 9.58 -0.25 -13.56
C CYS A 312 9.41 -0.31 -12.03
N ILE A 313 8.20 -0.13 -11.51
CA ILE A 313 7.91 -0.12 -10.06
C ILE A 313 7.61 -1.52 -9.57
N ILE A 314 6.84 -2.27 -10.35
CA ILE A 314 6.51 -3.63 -9.99
C ILE A 314 7.66 -4.55 -10.39
N ASN A 315 8.30 -5.16 -9.39
CA ASN A 315 9.50 -5.96 -9.61
C ASN A 315 9.20 -7.27 -10.36
N GLU A 316 10.22 -7.71 -11.11
CA GLU A 316 10.57 -9.12 -11.28
C GLU A 316 11.45 -9.59 -10.12
#